data_AF-A0AAU2QBW2-F1
#
_entry.id   AF-A0AAU2QBW2-F1
#
_cell.length_a   1.000
_cell.length_b   1.000
_cell.length_c   1.000
_cell.angle_alpha   90.00
_cell.angle_beta   90.00
_cell.angle_gamma   90.00
#
_symmetry.space_group_name_H-M   'P 1'
#
loop_
_entity.id
_entity.type
_entity.pdbx_description
1 polymer ?
#
loop_
_entity_poly.entity_id
_entity_poly.type
_entity_poly.pdbx_seq_one_letter_code
_entity_poly.pdbx_strand_id
1 'polypeptide(L)'
;MGPERLAAKIRAYERLFTYVPVTAGRARAPMRETLAEEDWWRRYPIFPRLLFVLDGTGPTGVANRLTALTASARLTGPVFRASVPIYTASLTDLLHDGPSAPVWQPATTPQQRVRWTDSQSD
;
A
#
# COMPACT_ATOMS: atom_id res chain seq x y z
N MET A 1 -16.49 -0.15 -5.00
CA MET A 1 -15.76 -1.27 -4.35
C MET A 1 -16.23 -1.43 -2.91
N GLY A 2 -16.47 -2.64 -2.40
CA GLY A 2 -16.81 -2.87 -0.98
C GLY A 2 -15.57 -2.87 -0.06
N PRO A 3 -15.73 -2.67 1.26
CA PRO A 3 -14.64 -2.65 2.23
C PRO A 3 -13.84 -3.97 2.29
N GLU A 4 -14.50 -5.11 2.08
CA GLU A 4 -13.87 -6.45 2.06
C GLU A 4 -12.88 -6.58 0.91
N ARG A 5 -13.25 -6.05 -0.26
CA ARG A 5 -12.38 -6.09 -1.45
C ARG A 5 -11.19 -5.15 -1.30
N LEU A 6 -11.33 -4.08 -0.51
CA LEU A 6 -10.25 -3.17 -0.18
C LEU A 6 -9.25 -3.84 0.79
N ALA A 7 -9.76 -4.53 1.81
CA ALA A 7 -8.95 -5.34 2.72
C ALA A 7 -8.17 -6.44 1.98
N ALA A 8 -8.83 -7.14 1.05
CA ALA A 8 -8.20 -8.16 0.22
C ALA A 8 -7.05 -7.60 -0.63
N LYS A 9 -7.18 -6.37 -1.15
CA LYS A 9 -6.09 -5.71 -1.88
C LYS A 9 -4.89 -5.42 -0.99
N ILE A 10 -5.08 -4.91 0.23
CA ILE A 10 -3.97 -4.68 1.16
C ILE A 10 -3.24 -6.01 1.45
N ARG A 11 -3.98 -7.08 1.75
CA ARG A 11 -3.40 -8.41 1.98
C ARG A 11 -2.65 -8.95 0.77
N ALA A 12 -3.13 -8.68 -0.45
CA ALA A 12 -2.42 -9.06 -1.66
C ALA A 12 -1.07 -8.33 -1.80
N TYR A 13 -1.01 -7.03 -1.48
CA TYR A 13 0.25 -6.29 -1.48
C TYR A 13 1.20 -6.70 -0.36
N GLU A 14 0.69 -7.05 0.81
CA GLU A 14 1.50 -7.61 1.89
C GLU A 14 2.13 -8.96 1.46
N ARG A 15 1.37 -9.82 0.79
CA ARG A 15 1.92 -11.06 0.21
C ARG A 15 2.97 -10.80 -0.85
N LEU A 16 2.76 -9.79 -1.70
CA LEU A 16 3.72 -9.38 -2.71
C LEU A 16 5.01 -8.83 -2.08
N PHE A 17 4.89 -8.10 -0.98
CA PHE A 17 6.03 -7.58 -0.23
C PHE A 17 6.96 -8.71 0.21
N THR A 18 6.43 -9.80 0.76
CA THR A 18 7.25 -10.95 1.19
C THR A 18 7.41 -12.04 0.12
N TYR A 19 7.07 -11.76 -1.14
CA TYR A 19 7.05 -12.80 -2.19
C TYR A 19 8.46 -13.09 -2.70
N VAL A 20 8.91 -14.32 -2.46
CA VAL A 20 10.14 -14.89 -3.00
C VAL A 20 9.76 -15.96 -4.02
N PRO A 21 10.17 -15.86 -5.31
CA PRO A 21 9.86 -16.87 -6.30
C PRO A 21 10.62 -18.14 -6.01
N VAL A 22 9.91 -19.27 -6.03
CA VAL A 22 10.54 -20.57 -6.04
C VAL A 22 10.90 -20.90 -7.48
N THR A 23 12.18 -20.82 -7.86
CA THR A 23 12.65 -21.30 -9.16
C THR A 23 12.54 -22.83 -9.21
N ALA A 24 11.44 -23.35 -9.75
CA ALA A 24 11.30 -24.76 -10.04
C ALA A 24 12.20 -25.14 -11.22
N GLY A 25 13.30 -25.87 -10.98
CA GLY A 25 13.99 -26.61 -12.05
C GLY A 25 15.51 -26.56 -12.15
N ARG A 26 16.29 -26.01 -11.18
CA ARG A 26 17.76 -26.06 -11.28
C ARG A 26 18.40 -26.74 -10.08
N ALA A 27 19.06 -27.87 -10.37
CA ALA A 27 19.88 -28.61 -9.42
C ALA A 27 20.94 -27.70 -8.77
N ARG A 28 21.12 -27.94 -7.48
CA ARG A 28 22.06 -27.30 -6.54
C ARG A 28 23.45 -27.11 -7.18
N ALA A 29 23.81 -25.88 -7.51
CA ALA A 29 25.20 -25.47 -7.72
C ALA A 29 25.67 -24.76 -6.44
N PRO A 30 26.82 -25.13 -5.84
CA PRO A 30 27.34 -24.44 -4.66
C PRO A 30 28.12 -23.22 -5.14
N MET A 31 27.45 -22.12 -5.46
CA MET A 31 28.12 -20.85 -5.70
C MET A 31 27.15 -19.71 -5.41
N ARG A 32 27.44 -19.02 -4.29
CA ARG A 32 26.77 -17.83 -3.78
C ARG A 32 25.30 -18.04 -3.44
N GLU A 33 25.09 -18.13 -2.14
CA GLU A 33 23.99 -17.57 -1.37
C GLU A 33 23.57 -16.20 -1.94
N THR A 34 22.95 -16.20 -3.11
CA THR A 34 22.20 -15.07 -3.62
C THR A 34 20.94 -15.15 -2.78
N LEU A 35 20.94 -14.37 -1.69
CA LEU A 35 19.78 -14.13 -0.84
C LEU A 35 18.53 -14.23 -1.70
N ALA A 36 17.57 -15.02 -1.27
CA ALA A 36 16.31 -15.18 -1.97
C ALA A 36 15.57 -13.83 -1.90
N GLU A 37 15.97 -12.91 -2.78
CA GLU A 37 15.53 -11.53 -2.82
C GLU A 37 14.07 -11.52 -3.27
N GLU A 38 13.25 -10.78 -2.53
CA GLU A 38 11.85 -10.59 -2.87
C GLU A 38 11.76 -10.00 -4.28
N ASP A 39 10.88 -10.53 -5.11
CA ASP A 39 10.97 -10.35 -6.57
C ASP A 39 10.80 -8.90 -7.03
N TRP A 40 10.18 -8.09 -6.19
CA TRP A 40 10.03 -6.65 -6.40
C TRP A 40 11.37 -5.89 -6.30
N TRP A 41 12.32 -6.34 -5.48
CA TRP A 41 13.64 -5.69 -5.30
C TRP A 41 14.42 -5.62 -6.61
N ARG A 42 14.26 -6.63 -7.47
CA ARG A 42 14.94 -6.69 -8.78
C ARG A 42 14.59 -5.49 -9.67
N ARG A 43 13.39 -4.94 -9.51
CA ARG A 43 12.87 -3.86 -10.36
C ARG A 43 12.75 -2.53 -9.62
N TYR A 44 12.62 -2.56 -8.30
CA TYR A 44 12.41 -1.37 -7.49
C TYR A 44 13.34 -1.38 -6.27
N PRO A 45 14.15 -0.32 -6.09
CA PRO A 45 15.05 -0.23 -4.92
C PRO A 45 14.28 -0.06 -3.60
N ILE A 46 13.02 0.34 -3.65
CA ILE A 46 12.11 0.52 -2.50
C ILE A 46 10.73 0.02 -2.91
N PHE A 47 10.01 -0.64 -2.01
CA PHE A 47 8.66 -1.09 -2.30
C PHE A 47 7.75 0.11 -2.62
N PRO A 48 6.92 0.05 -3.68
CA PRO A 48 6.07 1.16 -4.04
C PRO A 48 5.07 1.52 -2.93
N ARG A 49 4.87 2.82 -2.70
CA ARG A 49 3.78 3.31 -1.85
C ARG A 49 2.42 2.94 -2.46
N LEU A 50 1.43 2.71 -1.61
CA LEU A 50 0.08 2.34 -2.02
C LEU A 50 -0.86 3.55 -1.95
N LEU A 51 -1.48 3.88 -3.08
CA LEU A 51 -2.46 4.97 -3.20
C LEU A 51 -3.85 4.39 -3.50
N PHE A 52 -4.80 4.61 -2.59
CA PHE A 52 -6.19 4.20 -2.76
C PHE A 52 -7.05 5.41 -3.11
N VAL A 53 -7.67 5.38 -4.29
CA VAL A 53 -8.65 6.39 -4.70
C VAL A 53 -10.04 5.85 -4.47
N LEU A 54 -10.81 6.52 -3.62
CA LEU A 54 -12.18 6.15 -3.26
C LEU A 54 -13.16 6.93 -4.11
N ASP A 55 -13.95 6.21 -4.90
CA ASP A 55 -14.96 6.78 -5.79
C ASP A 55 -16.33 6.10 -5.58
N GLY A 56 -17.38 6.74 -6.09
CA GLY A 56 -18.69 6.15 -6.29
C GLY A 56 -19.54 6.08 -5.03
N THR A 57 -19.21 6.87 -4.01
CA THR A 57 -20.08 7.05 -2.84
C THR A 57 -20.01 8.47 -2.32
N GLY A 58 -21.15 8.99 -1.89
CA GLY A 58 -21.20 10.25 -1.15
C GLY A 58 -20.33 10.24 0.12
N PRO A 59 -20.23 11.38 0.82
CA PRO A 59 -19.28 11.60 1.92
C PRO A 59 -19.25 10.48 2.97
N THR A 60 -20.41 9.96 3.37
CA THR A 60 -20.54 8.86 4.33
C THR A 60 -19.90 7.55 3.84
N GLY A 61 -20.01 7.23 2.54
CA GLY A 61 -19.41 6.03 1.99
C GLY A 61 -17.90 6.13 1.83
N VAL A 62 -17.36 7.33 1.61
CA VAL A 62 -15.91 7.59 1.66
C VAL A 62 -15.40 7.38 3.08
N ALA A 63 -16.07 7.97 4.08
CA ALA A 63 -15.73 7.82 5.50
C ALA A 63 -15.75 6.35 5.95
N ASN A 64 -16.79 5.58 5.59
CA ASN A 64 -16.88 4.16 5.93
C ASN A 64 -15.75 3.34 5.31
N ARG A 65 -15.38 3.63 4.05
CA ARG A 65 -14.26 2.94 3.38
C ARG A 65 -12.91 3.34 3.93
N LEU A 66 -12.73 4.60 4.31
CA LEU A 66 -11.55 5.07 5.02
C LEU A 66 -11.37 4.30 6.32
N THR A 67 -12.43 4.19 7.14
CA THR A 67 -12.39 3.41 8.39
C THR A 67 -12.03 1.95 8.13
N ALA A 68 -12.63 1.32 7.12
CA ALA A 68 -12.32 -0.06 6.77
C ALA A 68 -10.88 -0.25 6.25
N LEU A 69 -10.37 0.70 5.47
CA LEU A 69 -8.99 0.72 4.98
C LEU A 69 -8.00 0.83 6.14
N THR A 70 -8.23 1.79 7.03
CA THR A 70 -7.44 2.01 8.25
C THR A 70 -7.42 0.76 9.12
N ALA A 71 -8.58 0.15 9.36
CA ALA A 71 -8.67 -1.11 10.11
C ALA A 71 -7.87 -2.22 9.42
N SER A 72 -7.98 -2.35 8.10
CA SER A 72 -7.27 -3.39 7.34
C SER A 72 -5.75 -3.18 7.35
N ALA A 73 -5.27 -1.94 7.21
CA ALA A 73 -3.85 -1.60 7.29
C ALA A 73 -3.27 -1.88 8.69
N ARG A 74 -4.07 -1.71 9.75
CA ARG A 74 -3.68 -2.07 11.12
C ARG A 74 -3.60 -3.59 11.37
N LEU A 75 -4.09 -4.42 10.46
CA LEU A 75 -4.02 -5.88 10.57
C LEU A 75 -2.85 -6.49 9.78
N THR A 76 -2.11 -5.69 9.01
CA THR A 76 -0.89 -6.16 8.32
C THR A 76 0.26 -6.33 9.29
N GLY A 77 1.26 -7.11 8.91
CA GLY A 77 2.50 -7.30 9.66
C GLY A 77 3.22 -5.96 9.91
N PRO A 78 3.95 -5.86 11.04
CA PRO A 78 4.59 -4.61 11.47
C PRO A 78 5.65 -4.12 10.46
N VAL A 79 6.42 -5.04 9.85
CA VAL A 79 7.42 -4.70 8.84
C VAL A 79 6.77 -4.06 7.61
N PHE A 80 5.75 -4.71 7.03
CA PHE A 80 5.02 -4.15 5.90
C PHE A 80 4.42 -2.77 6.21
N ARG A 81 3.84 -2.61 7.41
CA ARG A 81 3.24 -1.34 7.82
C ARG A 81 4.26 -0.21 7.97
N ALA A 82 5.46 -0.52 8.46
CA ALA A 82 6.54 0.46 8.59
C ALA A 82 7.19 0.79 7.24
N SER A 83 7.34 -0.21 6.36
CA SER A 83 8.04 -0.06 5.09
C SER A 83 7.20 0.47 3.94
N VAL A 84 5.87 0.30 3.98
CA VAL A 84 4.98 0.62 2.86
C VAL A 84 4.00 1.72 3.26
N PRO A 85 4.23 2.97 2.83
CA PRO A 85 3.27 4.06 3.03
C PRO A 85 1.95 3.75 2.31
N ILE A 86 0.84 3.84 3.03
CA ILE A 86 -0.51 3.63 2.49
C ILE A 86 -1.31 4.91 2.65
N TYR A 87 -1.78 5.44 1.53
CA TYR A 87 -2.58 6.65 1.49
C TYR A 87 -3.92 6.43 0.82
N THR A 88 -4.88 7.27 1.18
CA THR A 88 -6.21 7.27 0.58
C THR A 88 -6.72 8.67 0.32
N ALA A 89 -7.43 8.86 -0.78
CA ALA A 89 -8.08 10.12 -1.14
C ALA A 89 -9.42 9.84 -1.81
N SER A 90 -10.35 10.78 -1.73
CA SER A 90 -11.58 10.71 -2.52
C SER A 90 -11.28 11.12 -3.97
N LEU A 91 -11.96 10.53 -4.96
CA LEU A 91 -11.82 10.97 -6.35
C LEU A 91 -12.26 12.43 -6.50
N THR A 92 -13.29 12.84 -5.76
CA THR A 92 -13.77 14.23 -5.74
C THR A 92 -12.68 15.22 -5.32
N ASP A 93 -11.96 14.93 -4.23
CA ASP A 93 -10.86 15.77 -3.73
C ASP A 93 -9.74 15.85 -4.78
N LEU A 94 -9.41 14.73 -5.42
CA LEU A 94 -8.38 14.68 -6.46
C LEU A 94 -8.77 15.44 -7.74
N LEU A 95 -10.05 15.43 -8.11
CA LEU A 95 -10.55 16.17 -9.27
C LEU A 95 -10.63 17.68 -9.00
N HIS A 96 -10.89 18.07 -7.74
CA HIS A 96 -11.00 19.48 -7.35
C HIS A 96 -9.63 20.13 -7.14
N ASP A 97 -8.79 19.52 -6.30
CA ASP A 97 -7.53 20.11 -5.85
C ASP A 97 -6.31 19.58 -6.61
N GLY A 98 -6.48 18.47 -7.34
CA GLY A 98 -5.42 17.80 -8.08
C GLY A 98 -4.68 16.73 -7.26
N PRO A 99 -3.98 15.80 -7.93
CA PRO A 99 -3.35 14.66 -7.27
C PRO A 99 -2.14 15.04 -6.40
N SER A 100 -1.46 16.15 -6.69
CA SER A 100 -0.30 16.60 -5.90
C SER A 100 -0.68 17.50 -4.71
N ALA A 101 -1.96 17.82 -4.56
CA ALA A 101 -2.46 18.59 -3.42
C ALA A 101 -2.42 17.77 -2.13
N PRO A 102 -2.46 18.43 -0.95
CA PRO A 102 -2.54 17.75 0.33
C PRO A 102 -3.95 17.20 0.58
N VAL A 103 -4.40 16.26 -0.27
CA VAL A 103 -5.71 15.60 -0.17
C VAL A 103 -5.60 14.15 0.29
N TRP A 104 -4.38 13.64 0.46
CA TRP A 104 -4.15 12.25 0.84
C TRP A 104 -4.17 12.09 2.34
N GLN A 105 -4.81 11.02 2.81
CA GLN A 105 -4.86 10.64 4.22
C GLN A 105 -4.04 9.37 4.45
N PRO A 106 -3.06 9.37 5.37
CA PRO A 106 -2.36 8.16 5.76
C PRO A 106 -3.32 7.16 6.40
N ALA A 107 -3.24 5.87 6.02
CA ALA A 107 -4.11 4.83 6.59
C ALA A 107 -3.81 4.57 8.08
N THR A 108 -2.64 4.96 8.58
CA THR A 108 -2.27 4.91 10.01
C THR A 108 -2.78 6.12 10.80
N THR A 109 -2.88 7.27 10.15
CA THR A 109 -3.19 8.59 10.74
C THR A 109 -4.27 9.32 9.91
N PRO A 110 -5.51 8.80 9.84
CA PRO A 110 -6.51 9.24 8.86
C PRO A 110 -7.01 10.69 9.06
N GLN A 111 -6.71 11.32 10.20
CA GLN A 111 -7.05 12.72 10.49
C GLN A 111 -6.09 13.71 9.83
N GLN A 112 -4.92 13.26 9.37
CA GLN A 112 -3.94 14.13 8.72
C GLN A 112 -4.14 14.13 7.21
N ARG A 113 -4.04 15.31 6.61
CA ARG A 113 -3.98 15.50 5.15
C ARG A 113 -2.54 15.83 4.75
N VAL A 114 -2.00 15.09 3.80
CA VAL A 114 -0.61 15.19 3.34
C VAL A 114 -0.54 15.15 1.82
N ARG A 115 0.57 15.57 1.23
CA ARG A 115 0.82 15.28 -0.19
C ARG A 115 1.37 13.86 -0.28
N TRP A 116 0.95 13.11 -1.30
CA TRP A 116 1.47 11.75 -1.49
C TRP A 116 2.97 11.74 -1.83
N THR A 117 3.51 12.86 -2.31
CA THR A 117 4.94 13.03 -2.64
C THR A 117 5.81 13.21 -1.41
N ASP A 118 5.23 13.62 -0.29
CA ASP A 118 5.98 13.85 0.94
C ASP A 118 6.53 12.52 1.44
N SER A 119 7.84 12.48 1.64
CA SER A 119 8.50 11.38 2.35
C SER A 119 8.01 11.40 3.79
N GLN A 120 7.46 10.30 4.29
CA GLN A 120 7.27 10.11 5.73
C GLN A 120 8.68 9.93 6.30
N SER A 121 9.39 11.04 6.51
CA SER A 121 10.66 11.03 7.23
C SER A 121 10.35 10.83 8.71
N ASP A 122 11.07 9.89 9.33
CA ASP A 122 11.07 9.56 10.77
C ASP A 122 11.03 10.79 11.69
#